data_AF-A0A0U4GBF7-F1
#
_entry.id   AF-A0A0U4GBF7-F1
#
_cell.length_a   1.000
_cell.length_b   1.000
_cell.length_c   1.000
_cell.angle_alpha   90.00
_cell.angle_beta   90.00
_cell.angle_gamma   90.00
#
_symmetry.space_group_name_H-M   'P 1'
#
loop_
_entity.id
_entity.type
_entity.pdbx_description
1 polymer ?
#
loop_
_entity_poly.entity_id
_entity_poly.type
_entity_poly.pdbx_seq_one_letter_code
_entity_poly.pdbx_strand_id
1 'polypeptide(L)'
;MKIANDPIMWQELIEGTEVSGLTQNYMFAAPDNAQDPSTEFEGTLKLEGTQMGMNPEPGMNNVRGKDITFFPDVSLEFFTVDDKHLVPVTQDVIPNGTLEKTKSYWDIIVQPGRVWRNVDQDNGWNRASFPFSLVNRFEGETHIGIAMFLYKEDNVSHVRFQIVAQTGPFDVSGYFNAWGVTKASYKPGGIDNLENHKNVYRLHLENRFPTAPLNELKQKVGDNHLAAFNGATNKAEEENVLQTGLLYEGVLYRSPCQFAAGSFPYGDDIRYGVWSVTKSAKMNVAMLRLAEKYGRGLLDEKIADYIQIPESQKEWDDVTYLDMANMASGRGATTDDPTCYLCDYHRWYLAPSKNEKVAEALDYPRVWEPGTMYNYRDQDAFLLGVALEAYLKSKEGEDATLGQMLKKEVYEPIGIYYAPGNDTIEGNGSSGHPRMDFGYHATLDDLAKIALLYEKRGNWNGTQILNRQLVDSILPKQNPSDLAIPKGAKNAFGPKYYAMSWHIEPYRTCEGRKLYLPNMKGYGGNLVTLMPGHVVGLRMANTLTFSDWNDFESTVPQARVGEQLVSFCEGSDKNDND
;
A
#
# COMPACT_ATOMS: atom_id res chain seq x y z
N MET A 1 -26.31 -11.71 -6.69
CA MET A 1 -26.81 -10.45 -6.10
C MET A 1 -27.33 -9.56 -7.21
N LYS A 2 -28.49 -8.91 -7.03
CA LYS A 2 -28.98 -7.89 -7.97
C LYS A 2 -28.32 -6.55 -7.62
N ILE A 3 -27.59 -5.97 -8.56
CA ILE A 3 -27.03 -4.62 -8.40
C ILE A 3 -28.13 -3.62 -8.76
N ALA A 4 -28.43 -2.70 -7.85
CA ALA A 4 -29.41 -1.65 -8.10
C ALA A 4 -28.86 -0.62 -9.10
N ASN A 5 -29.70 -0.22 -10.06
CA ASN A 5 -29.40 0.80 -11.07
C ASN A 5 -30.21 2.09 -10.85
N ASP A 6 -30.99 2.16 -9.77
CA ASP A 6 -31.80 3.33 -9.46
C ASP A 6 -30.92 4.40 -8.77
N PRO A 7 -31.16 5.70 -9.03
CA PRO A 7 -30.44 6.78 -8.36
C PRO A 7 -30.60 6.71 -6.85
N ILE A 8 -29.54 7.06 -6.10
CA ILE A 8 -29.62 7.22 -4.64
C ILE A 8 -30.41 8.50 -4.34
N MET A 9 -31.68 8.36 -3.96
CA MET A 9 -32.58 9.51 -3.78
C MET A 9 -32.29 10.22 -2.46
N TRP A 10 -32.51 11.54 -2.41
CA TRP A 10 -32.26 12.30 -1.17
C TRP A 10 -33.16 11.83 -0.02
N GLN A 11 -34.41 11.44 -0.30
CA GLN A 11 -35.31 10.91 0.73
C GLN A 11 -34.75 9.65 1.38
N GLU A 12 -34.14 8.75 0.60
CA GLU A 12 -33.55 7.51 1.13
C GLU A 12 -32.45 7.79 2.15
N LEU A 13 -31.62 8.82 1.89
CA LEU A 13 -30.56 9.22 2.80
C LEU A 13 -31.11 9.92 4.05
N ILE A 14 -32.14 10.74 3.92
CA ILE A 14 -32.78 11.41 5.07
C ILE A 14 -33.48 10.38 5.96
N GLU A 15 -34.28 9.48 5.39
CA GLU A 15 -35.05 8.47 6.11
C GLU A 15 -34.18 7.33 6.63
N GLY A 16 -33.00 7.13 6.06
CA GLY A 16 -32.11 6.01 6.40
C GLY A 16 -32.63 4.68 5.85
N THR A 17 -33.20 4.69 4.64
CA THR A 17 -33.84 3.52 4.02
C THR A 17 -32.86 2.36 3.91
N GLU A 18 -33.26 1.19 4.44
CA GLU A 18 -32.44 -0.01 4.36
C GLU A 18 -32.16 -0.44 2.92
N VAL A 19 -30.95 -0.97 2.70
CA VAL A 19 -30.49 -1.44 1.39
C VAL A 19 -30.23 -2.95 1.42
N SER A 20 -30.60 -3.65 0.34
CA SER A 20 -30.53 -5.12 0.23
C SER A 20 -29.39 -5.63 -0.66
N GLY A 21 -28.56 -4.74 -1.19
CA GLY A 21 -27.44 -5.09 -2.07
C GLY A 21 -26.62 -3.88 -2.50
N LEU A 22 -25.61 -4.16 -3.33
CA LEU A 22 -24.79 -3.13 -3.97
C LEU A 22 -25.60 -2.27 -4.93
N THR A 23 -25.15 -1.03 -5.11
CA THR A 23 -25.61 -0.08 -6.13
C THR A 23 -24.47 0.23 -7.07
N GLN A 24 -24.76 0.58 -8.32
CA GLN A 24 -23.70 0.95 -9.26
C GLN A 24 -22.77 2.02 -8.66
N ASN A 25 -21.47 1.79 -8.75
CA ASN A 25 -20.44 2.65 -8.15
C ASN A 25 -20.53 4.10 -8.64
N TYR A 26 -20.92 4.32 -9.91
CA TYR A 26 -21.07 5.66 -10.47
C TYR A 26 -22.20 6.48 -9.81
N MET A 27 -23.15 5.84 -9.12
CA MET A 27 -24.21 6.55 -8.38
C MET A 27 -23.68 7.28 -7.13
N PHE A 28 -22.45 6.96 -6.70
CA PHE A 28 -21.77 7.66 -5.63
C PHE A 28 -20.90 8.83 -6.14
N ALA A 29 -20.81 9.03 -7.46
CA ALA A 29 -20.00 10.09 -8.06
C ALA A 29 -20.84 11.35 -8.32
N ALA A 30 -20.16 12.49 -8.37
CA ALA A 30 -20.75 13.71 -8.91
C ALA A 30 -21.04 13.51 -10.41
N PRO A 31 -22.29 13.73 -10.89
CA PRO A 31 -22.59 13.64 -12.31
C PRO A 31 -21.94 14.80 -13.09
N ASP A 32 -21.87 14.67 -14.43
CA ASP A 32 -21.24 15.69 -15.29
C ASP A 32 -21.89 17.08 -15.18
N ASN A 33 -23.19 17.13 -14.84
CA ASN A 33 -23.95 18.36 -14.65
C ASN A 33 -24.01 18.83 -13.18
N ALA A 34 -23.19 18.24 -12.31
CA ALA A 34 -23.07 18.65 -10.91
C ALA A 34 -22.65 20.12 -10.81
N GLN A 35 -23.23 20.84 -9.86
CA GLN A 35 -22.82 22.19 -9.53
C GLN A 35 -21.99 22.22 -8.25
N ASP A 36 -21.28 23.32 -8.05
CA ASP A 36 -20.60 23.62 -6.80
C ASP A 36 -21.59 23.55 -5.63
N PRO A 37 -21.17 23.04 -4.46
CA PRO A 37 -22.01 22.98 -3.28
C PRO A 37 -22.42 24.40 -2.86
N SER A 38 -23.60 24.55 -2.27
CA SER A 38 -24.08 25.86 -1.80
C SER A 38 -23.33 26.38 -0.57
N THR A 39 -22.63 25.49 0.14
CA THR A 39 -21.84 25.76 1.35
C THR A 39 -20.72 24.73 1.41
N GLU A 40 -19.53 25.11 1.88
CA GLU A 40 -18.46 24.14 2.19
C GLU A 40 -18.88 23.21 3.35
N PHE A 41 -18.39 21.97 3.34
CA PHE A 41 -18.36 21.09 4.51
C PHE A 41 -17.08 21.34 5.30
N GLU A 42 -17.19 21.60 6.60
CA GLU A 42 -16.06 21.73 7.53
C GLU A 42 -16.48 21.26 8.93
N GLY A 43 -15.93 20.14 9.39
CA GLY A 43 -16.14 19.68 10.76
C GLY A 43 -16.09 18.16 10.91
N THR A 44 -16.65 17.66 12.01
CA THR A 44 -16.64 16.24 12.36
C THR A 44 -17.95 15.56 11.98
N LEU A 45 -17.89 14.58 11.08
CA LEU A 45 -18.93 13.60 10.79
C LEU A 45 -18.76 12.39 11.74
N LYS A 46 -19.71 12.18 12.64
CA LYS A 46 -19.71 11.02 13.55
C LYS A 46 -20.65 9.95 13.03
N LEU A 47 -20.13 8.77 12.77
CA LEU A 47 -20.86 7.60 12.31
C LEU A 47 -21.16 6.68 13.51
N GLU A 48 -22.41 6.24 13.62
CA GLU A 48 -22.74 5.11 14.50
C GLU A 48 -22.26 3.80 13.85
N GLY A 49 -21.95 2.79 14.66
CA GLY A 49 -21.63 1.46 14.15
C GLY A 49 -22.90 0.73 13.69
N THR A 50 -22.84 -0.05 12.61
CA THR A 50 -24.02 -0.73 12.07
C THR A 50 -23.70 -2.13 11.53
N GLN A 51 -24.71 -2.99 11.50
CA GLN A 51 -24.61 -4.31 10.88
C GLN A 51 -24.55 -4.16 9.36
N MET A 52 -23.57 -4.80 8.72
CA MET A 52 -23.47 -4.81 7.26
C MET A 52 -24.31 -5.95 6.67
N GLY A 53 -24.97 -5.67 5.55
CA GLY A 53 -25.36 -6.73 4.60
C GLY A 53 -24.10 -7.21 3.88
N MET A 54 -23.92 -8.52 3.74
CA MET A 54 -22.72 -9.12 3.13
C MET A 54 -23.09 -10.18 2.11
N ASN A 55 -22.24 -10.35 1.09
CA ASN A 55 -22.34 -11.45 0.14
C ASN A 55 -20.96 -11.87 -0.40
N PRO A 56 -20.61 -13.16 -0.31
CA PRO A 56 -21.35 -14.22 0.39
C PRO A 56 -21.49 -13.89 1.89
N GLU A 57 -22.45 -14.53 2.55
CA GLU A 57 -22.46 -14.52 4.02
C GLU A 57 -21.17 -15.18 4.53
N PRO A 58 -20.45 -14.54 5.47
CA PRO A 58 -19.19 -15.10 5.92
C PRO A 58 -19.41 -16.37 6.74
N GLY A 59 -18.50 -17.34 6.59
CA GLY A 59 -18.55 -18.59 7.37
C GLY A 59 -18.25 -18.39 8.86
N MET A 60 -17.67 -17.24 9.23
CA MET A 60 -17.42 -16.81 10.60
C MET A 60 -17.65 -15.32 10.73
N ASN A 61 -18.28 -14.88 11.82
CA ASN A 61 -18.57 -13.46 12.03
C ASN A 61 -17.63 -12.82 13.06
N ASN A 62 -16.83 -13.61 13.77
CA ASN A 62 -15.96 -13.14 14.84
C ASN A 62 -14.51 -13.56 14.58
N VAL A 63 -13.63 -12.57 14.53
CA VAL A 63 -12.18 -12.76 14.48
C VAL A 63 -11.59 -12.06 15.69
N ARG A 64 -10.88 -12.81 16.55
CA ARG A 64 -10.19 -12.30 17.75
C ARG A 64 -11.10 -11.50 18.71
N GLY A 65 -12.34 -11.93 18.87
CA GLY A 65 -13.30 -11.26 19.74
C GLY A 65 -13.99 -10.05 19.10
N LYS A 66 -13.71 -9.74 17.83
CA LYS A 66 -14.28 -8.62 17.08
C LYS A 66 -15.17 -9.08 15.94
N ASP A 67 -16.20 -8.30 15.64
CA ASP A 67 -17.21 -8.64 14.65
C ASP A 67 -16.83 -8.12 13.25
N ILE A 68 -16.54 -9.03 12.31
CA ILE A 68 -16.16 -8.68 10.93
C ILE A 68 -17.37 -8.20 10.11
N THR A 69 -18.58 -8.45 10.58
CA THR A 69 -19.83 -8.09 9.90
C THR A 69 -20.37 -6.73 10.33
N PHE A 70 -19.64 -6.04 11.22
CA PHE A 70 -20.06 -4.79 11.83
C PHE A 70 -19.19 -3.62 11.35
N PHE A 71 -19.80 -2.62 10.72
CA PHE A 71 -19.14 -1.38 10.31
C PHE A 71 -18.76 -0.55 11.54
N PRO A 72 -17.57 0.07 11.59
CA PRO A 72 -17.07 0.75 12.79
C PRO A 72 -17.83 2.04 13.10
N ASP A 73 -18.03 2.29 14.40
CA ASP A 73 -18.40 3.61 14.90
C ASP A 73 -17.17 4.54 14.89
N VAL A 74 -17.23 5.67 14.21
CA VAL A 74 -16.03 6.49 13.98
C VAL A 74 -16.36 7.96 13.84
N SER A 75 -15.45 8.82 14.31
CA SER A 75 -15.51 10.27 14.08
C SER A 75 -14.51 10.65 12.99
N LEU A 76 -15.01 11.26 11.93
CA LEU A 76 -14.24 11.64 10.75
C LEU A 76 -14.28 13.14 10.58
N GLU A 77 -13.11 13.79 10.52
CA GLU A 77 -13.02 15.22 10.29
C GLU A 77 -12.75 15.47 8.81
N PHE A 78 -13.57 16.32 8.19
CA PHE A 78 -13.43 16.71 6.80
C PHE A 78 -13.51 18.21 6.62
N PHE A 79 -12.87 18.69 5.57
CA PHE A 79 -12.98 20.05 5.08
C PHE A 79 -13.11 20.06 3.56
N THR A 80 -13.65 21.17 3.03
CA THR A 80 -13.76 21.37 1.58
C THR A 80 -12.56 22.13 1.04
N VAL A 81 -12.08 21.69 -0.12
CA VAL A 81 -11.07 22.42 -0.91
C VAL A 81 -11.64 22.76 -2.27
N ASP A 82 -11.53 24.04 -2.62
CA ASP A 82 -11.89 24.64 -3.91
C ASP A 82 -13.32 24.29 -4.35
N ASP A 83 -14.27 24.33 -3.41
CA ASP A 83 -15.70 24.03 -3.59
C ASP A 83 -15.97 22.67 -4.26
N LYS A 84 -15.03 21.73 -4.17
CA LYS A 84 -15.03 20.54 -5.02
C LYS A 84 -14.67 19.28 -4.29
N HIS A 85 -13.61 19.33 -3.50
CA HIS A 85 -13.01 18.16 -2.87
C HIS A 85 -13.45 18.07 -1.42
N LEU A 86 -13.92 16.89 -1.00
CA LEU A 86 -14.11 16.56 0.41
C LEU A 86 -12.84 15.89 0.91
N VAL A 87 -12.09 16.57 1.77
CA VAL A 87 -10.75 16.11 2.17
C VAL A 87 -10.77 15.75 3.64
N PRO A 88 -10.39 14.53 4.04
CA PRO A 88 -10.27 14.20 5.45
C PRO A 88 -9.04 14.88 6.04
N VAL A 89 -9.13 15.32 7.30
CA VAL A 89 -8.02 15.95 8.05
C VAL A 89 -6.82 14.99 8.15
N THR A 90 -7.11 13.70 8.36
CA THR A 90 -6.12 12.62 8.32
C THR A 90 -6.50 11.60 7.25
N GLN A 91 -5.50 11.11 6.52
CA GLN A 91 -5.61 9.94 5.64
C GLN A 91 -4.84 8.75 6.22
N ASP A 92 -4.47 8.81 7.51
CA ASP A 92 -3.84 7.70 8.21
C ASP A 92 -4.86 6.64 8.62
N VAL A 93 -4.41 5.50 9.14
CA VAL A 93 -5.27 4.50 9.75
C VAL A 93 -5.92 5.07 11.01
N ILE A 94 -7.26 5.14 11.02
CA ILE A 94 -8.06 5.57 12.18
C ILE A 94 -8.43 4.31 12.98
N PRO A 95 -7.90 4.12 14.20
CA PRO A 95 -8.17 2.92 14.98
C PRO A 95 -9.63 2.86 15.46
N ASN A 96 -10.27 1.71 15.26
CA ASN A 96 -11.50 1.30 15.94
C ASN A 96 -11.41 -0.19 16.29
N GLY A 97 -11.35 -1.05 15.28
CA GLY A 97 -11.42 -2.50 15.50
C GLY A 97 -10.25 -3.08 16.27
N THR A 98 -9.11 -2.41 16.28
CA THR A 98 -7.93 -2.79 17.06
C THR A 98 -7.89 -2.20 18.48
N LEU A 99 -8.87 -1.37 18.85
CA LEU A 99 -9.03 -0.90 20.23
C LEU A 99 -9.75 -1.95 21.08
N GLU A 100 -9.43 -2.07 22.37
CA GLU A 100 -9.98 -3.14 23.22
C GLU A 100 -11.53 -3.09 23.32
N LYS A 101 -12.11 -1.90 23.54
CA LYS A 101 -13.52 -1.71 23.91
C LYS A 101 -14.44 -1.33 22.74
N THR A 102 -14.21 -1.91 21.57
CA THR A 102 -15.03 -1.72 20.36
C THR A 102 -15.65 -3.03 19.88
N LYS A 103 -16.71 -2.96 19.07
CA LYS A 103 -17.37 -4.14 18.51
C LYS A 103 -16.77 -4.58 17.16
N SER A 104 -16.53 -3.61 16.27
CA SER A 104 -16.07 -3.87 14.90
C SER A 104 -14.69 -4.53 14.88
N TYR A 105 -14.41 -5.32 13.85
CA TYR A 105 -13.05 -5.78 13.52
C TYR A 105 -12.23 -4.70 12.81
N TRP A 106 -12.89 -3.69 12.24
CA TRP A 106 -12.30 -2.81 11.25
C TRP A 106 -11.78 -1.52 11.87
N ASP A 107 -10.51 -1.24 11.62
CA ASP A 107 -10.01 0.14 11.55
C ASP A 107 -10.38 0.71 10.16
N ILE A 108 -10.22 2.02 9.97
CA ILE A 108 -10.63 2.66 8.72
C ILE A 108 -9.60 3.68 8.22
N ILE A 109 -9.35 3.67 6.92
CA ILE A 109 -8.67 4.74 6.19
C ILE A 109 -9.74 5.46 5.37
N VAL A 110 -9.70 6.79 5.37
CA VAL A 110 -10.61 7.61 4.58
C VAL A 110 -9.79 8.42 3.59
N GLN A 111 -10.23 8.51 2.33
CA GLN A 111 -9.49 9.23 1.30
C GLN A 111 -10.33 10.39 0.72
N PRO A 112 -9.68 11.33 0.00
CA PRO A 112 -10.37 12.46 -0.59
C PRO A 112 -11.50 12.05 -1.53
N GLY A 113 -12.62 12.72 -1.37
CA GLY A 113 -13.85 12.54 -2.13
C GLY A 113 -14.32 13.84 -2.80
N ARG A 114 -15.62 13.95 -3.00
CA ARG A 114 -16.25 15.09 -3.69
C ARG A 114 -17.46 15.61 -2.93
N VAL A 115 -17.64 16.92 -3.03
CA VAL A 115 -18.87 17.63 -2.66
C VAL A 115 -19.49 18.25 -3.91
N TRP A 116 -20.82 18.27 -3.98
CA TRP A 116 -21.54 18.89 -5.09
C TRP A 116 -23.01 19.12 -4.75
N ARG A 117 -23.73 19.75 -5.67
CA ARG A 117 -25.18 19.91 -5.62
C ARG A 117 -25.84 19.41 -6.90
N ASN A 118 -26.95 18.66 -6.76
CA ASN A 118 -27.88 18.41 -7.87
C ASN A 118 -29.07 19.38 -7.75
N VAL A 119 -29.07 20.42 -8.57
CA VAL A 119 -30.14 21.44 -8.55
C VAL A 119 -31.50 20.80 -8.84
N ASP A 120 -32.49 21.16 -8.03
CA ASP A 120 -33.88 20.68 -8.05
C ASP A 120 -34.11 19.19 -7.77
N GLN A 121 -33.05 18.41 -7.52
CA GLN A 121 -33.16 16.97 -7.24
C GLN A 121 -32.98 16.62 -5.76
N ASP A 122 -32.22 17.42 -5.00
CA ASP A 122 -31.84 17.12 -3.62
C ASP A 122 -32.49 18.04 -2.58
N ASN A 123 -33.60 18.71 -2.91
CA ASN A 123 -34.36 19.56 -1.98
C ASN A 123 -33.50 20.60 -1.22
N GLY A 124 -32.51 21.17 -1.92
CA GLY A 124 -31.58 22.17 -1.37
C GLY A 124 -30.46 21.61 -0.47
N TRP A 125 -30.27 20.29 -0.44
CA TRP A 125 -29.11 19.65 0.19
C TRP A 125 -27.92 19.60 -0.77
N ASN A 126 -26.72 19.63 -0.21
CA ASN A 126 -25.50 19.25 -0.92
C ASN A 126 -25.24 17.76 -0.71
N ARG A 127 -24.59 17.12 -1.68
CA ARG A 127 -24.06 15.76 -1.58
C ARG A 127 -22.59 15.79 -1.24
N ALA A 128 -22.18 14.79 -0.47
CA ALA A 128 -20.81 14.48 -0.15
C ALA A 128 -20.60 12.98 -0.34
N SER A 129 -19.55 12.60 -1.06
CA SER A 129 -19.15 11.20 -1.21
C SER A 129 -17.64 11.08 -1.06
N PHE A 130 -17.20 9.99 -0.43
CA PHE A 130 -15.80 9.71 -0.21
C PHE A 130 -15.51 8.20 -0.31
N PRO A 131 -14.35 7.83 -0.88
CA PRO A 131 -13.83 6.48 -0.76
C PRO A 131 -13.27 6.23 0.66
N PHE A 132 -13.30 4.97 1.07
CA PHE A 132 -12.65 4.50 2.30
C PHE A 132 -12.10 3.10 2.10
N SER A 133 -11.20 2.67 2.99
CA SER A 133 -10.77 1.28 3.11
C SER A 133 -10.99 0.79 4.53
N LEU A 134 -11.70 -0.32 4.71
CA LEU A 134 -11.64 -1.05 5.99
C LEU A 134 -10.34 -1.84 6.03
N VAL A 135 -9.62 -1.68 7.14
CA VAL A 135 -8.32 -2.29 7.38
C VAL A 135 -8.27 -2.85 8.79
N ASN A 136 -7.19 -3.51 9.13
CA ASN A 136 -6.89 -3.88 10.50
C ASN A 136 -5.38 -3.75 10.70
N ARG A 137 -4.92 -3.04 11.74
CA ARG A 137 -3.47 -2.79 11.94
C ARG A 137 -2.61 -4.04 12.11
N PHE A 138 -3.22 -5.21 12.36
CA PHE A 138 -2.50 -6.48 12.37
C PHE A 138 -2.20 -7.01 10.97
N GLU A 139 -2.93 -6.58 9.94
CA GLU A 139 -2.94 -7.20 8.62
C GLU A 139 -2.51 -6.27 7.49
N GLY A 140 -2.18 -6.84 6.34
CA GLY A 140 -1.69 -6.10 5.18
C GLY A 140 -2.77 -5.71 4.17
N GLU A 141 -4.02 -6.16 4.34
CA GLU A 141 -5.09 -5.93 3.37
C GLU A 141 -5.95 -4.68 3.58
N THR A 142 -6.67 -4.33 2.52
CA THR A 142 -7.68 -3.27 2.46
C THR A 142 -8.95 -3.80 1.82
N HIS A 143 -10.11 -3.44 2.39
CA HIS A 143 -11.43 -3.64 1.80
C HIS A 143 -11.97 -2.29 1.33
N ILE A 144 -11.98 -2.10 0.01
CA ILE A 144 -12.21 -0.83 -0.66
C ILE A 144 -13.71 -0.57 -0.76
N GLY A 145 -14.12 0.58 -0.23
CA GLY A 145 -15.50 1.01 -0.21
C GLY A 145 -15.70 2.47 -0.61
N ILE A 146 -16.97 2.85 -0.70
CA ILE A 146 -17.43 4.17 -1.07
C ILE A 146 -18.67 4.53 -0.24
N ALA A 147 -18.72 5.75 0.25
CA ALA A 147 -19.79 6.27 1.08
C ALA A 147 -20.39 7.54 0.49
N MET A 148 -21.63 7.84 0.84
CA MET A 148 -22.35 9.06 0.46
C MET A 148 -23.29 9.52 1.57
N PHE A 149 -23.37 10.83 1.76
CA PHE A 149 -24.34 11.49 2.62
C PHE A 149 -24.74 12.86 2.05
N LEU A 150 -25.78 13.44 2.63
CA LEU A 150 -26.22 14.81 2.38
C LEU A 150 -25.82 15.71 3.54
N TYR A 151 -25.55 16.97 3.24
CA TYR A 151 -25.35 17.99 4.27
C TYR A 151 -26.00 19.32 3.88
N LYS A 152 -26.43 20.06 4.90
CA LYS A 152 -27.02 21.39 4.77
C LYS A 152 -26.91 22.11 6.10
N GLU A 153 -26.20 23.24 6.11
CA GLU A 153 -25.92 24.00 7.34
C GLU A 153 -25.30 23.06 8.40
N ASP A 154 -25.92 22.94 9.58
CA ASP A 154 -25.45 22.09 10.68
C ASP A 154 -26.06 20.68 10.67
N ASN A 155 -26.73 20.28 9.58
CA ASN A 155 -27.40 18.99 9.47
C ASN A 155 -26.71 18.08 8.46
N VAL A 156 -26.76 16.78 8.75
CA VAL A 156 -26.37 15.70 7.85
C VAL A 156 -27.46 14.63 7.80
N SER A 157 -27.52 13.90 6.69
CA SER A 157 -28.37 12.72 6.54
C SER A 157 -27.73 11.47 7.17
N HIS A 158 -28.38 10.31 7.01
CA HIS A 158 -27.68 9.03 7.15
C HIS A 158 -26.59 8.90 6.07
N VAL A 159 -25.63 8.02 6.32
CA VAL A 159 -24.55 7.68 5.40
C VAL A 159 -24.82 6.31 4.80
N ARG A 160 -24.96 6.26 3.47
CA ARG A 160 -25.02 5.01 2.72
C ARG A 160 -23.61 4.62 2.30
N PHE A 161 -23.25 3.36 2.41
CA PHE A 161 -21.94 2.86 2.01
C PHE A 161 -22.01 1.48 1.35
N GLN A 162 -20.95 1.16 0.62
CA GLN A 162 -20.70 -0.19 0.11
C GLN A 162 -19.20 -0.51 0.01
N ILE A 163 -18.87 -1.80 0.11
CA ILE A 163 -17.54 -2.40 -0.04
C ILE A 163 -17.58 -3.27 -1.30
N VAL A 164 -16.67 -3.00 -2.23
CA VAL A 164 -16.79 -3.44 -3.62
C VAL A 164 -15.54 -4.12 -4.18
N ALA A 165 -14.43 -4.03 -3.46
CA ALA A 165 -13.19 -4.73 -3.79
C ALA A 165 -12.39 -4.94 -2.51
N GLN A 166 -11.39 -5.81 -2.58
CA GLN A 166 -10.44 -6.02 -1.50
C GLN A 166 -9.12 -6.54 -2.07
N THR A 167 -8.01 -6.27 -1.38
CA THR A 167 -6.71 -6.92 -1.65
C THR A 167 -6.67 -8.34 -1.06
N GLY A 168 -5.57 -9.08 -1.28
CA GLY A 168 -5.48 -10.49 -0.87
C GLY A 168 -5.81 -10.71 0.62
N PRO A 169 -6.79 -11.57 0.96
CA PRO A 169 -7.26 -11.78 2.33
C PRO A 169 -6.30 -12.65 3.15
N PHE A 170 -6.24 -12.45 4.47
CA PHE A 170 -5.47 -13.31 5.39
C PHE A 170 -6.28 -13.83 6.59
N ASP A 171 -6.48 -13.04 7.66
CA ASP A 171 -7.20 -13.49 8.88
C ASP A 171 -8.72 -13.49 8.62
N VAL A 172 -9.22 -12.49 7.89
CA VAL A 172 -10.58 -12.52 7.33
C VAL A 172 -10.58 -13.32 6.03
N SER A 173 -10.61 -14.65 6.17
CA SER A 173 -10.54 -15.56 5.01
C SER A 173 -11.76 -15.41 4.07
N GLY A 174 -11.50 -15.05 2.81
CA GLY A 174 -12.50 -15.03 1.73
C GLY A 174 -12.82 -13.64 1.18
N TYR A 175 -13.40 -13.63 -0.03
CA TYR A 175 -13.85 -12.41 -0.69
C TYR A 175 -15.30 -12.12 -0.34
N PHE A 176 -15.60 -10.86 -0.04
CA PHE A 176 -16.96 -10.41 0.19
C PHE A 176 -17.21 -9.03 -0.40
N ASN A 177 -18.47 -8.78 -0.72
CA ASN A 177 -18.99 -7.43 -0.87
C ASN A 177 -19.90 -7.13 0.32
N ALA A 178 -19.95 -5.87 0.72
CA ALA A 178 -20.82 -5.44 1.81
C ALA A 178 -21.52 -4.13 1.50
N TRP A 179 -22.60 -3.84 2.21
CA TRP A 179 -23.36 -2.60 2.09
C TRP A 179 -24.10 -2.28 3.37
N GLY A 180 -24.50 -1.02 3.52
CA GLY A 180 -25.32 -0.60 4.65
C GLY A 180 -25.69 0.86 4.62
N VAL A 181 -26.52 1.23 5.57
CA VAL A 181 -26.83 2.61 5.93
C VAL A 181 -26.53 2.76 7.41
N THR A 182 -25.79 3.81 7.77
CA THR A 182 -25.51 4.16 9.16
C THR A 182 -26.03 5.55 9.48
N LYS A 183 -26.44 5.73 10.73
CA LYS A 183 -26.80 7.04 11.26
C LYS A 183 -25.56 7.87 11.46
N ALA A 184 -25.67 9.16 11.15
CA ALA A 184 -24.60 10.12 11.33
C ALA A 184 -25.07 11.34 12.12
N SER A 185 -24.13 11.99 12.78
CA SER A 185 -24.30 13.33 13.36
C SER A 185 -23.13 14.21 12.98
N TYR A 186 -23.36 15.52 12.97
CA TYR A 186 -22.37 16.50 12.50
C TYR A 186 -22.08 17.53 13.59
N LYS A 187 -20.79 17.82 13.75
CA LYS A 187 -20.30 18.93 14.56
C LYS A 187 -19.55 19.89 13.62
N PRO A 188 -20.12 21.05 13.27
CA PRO A 188 -19.48 22.04 12.42
C PRO A 188 -18.19 22.62 13.03
N GLY A 189 -17.23 22.93 12.18
CA GLY A 189 -15.96 23.56 12.49
C GLY A 189 -15.06 22.76 13.43
N GLY A 190 -14.12 23.45 14.07
CA GLY A 190 -13.22 22.87 15.07
C GLY A 190 -12.01 22.13 14.50
N ILE A 191 -11.67 22.37 13.23
CA ILE A 191 -10.45 21.84 12.60
C ILE A 191 -9.31 22.84 12.82
N ASP A 192 -8.32 22.42 13.60
CA ASP A 192 -7.11 23.20 13.82
C ASP A 192 -6.26 23.30 12.53
N ASN A 193 -5.61 24.44 12.30
CA ASN A 193 -4.71 24.67 11.16
C ASN A 193 -5.34 24.38 9.78
N LEU A 194 -6.65 24.63 9.61
CA LEU A 194 -7.41 24.34 8.40
C LEU A 194 -6.71 24.80 7.10
N GLU A 195 -6.22 26.05 7.06
CA GLU A 195 -5.53 26.57 5.86
C GLU A 195 -4.26 25.77 5.50
N ASN A 196 -3.53 25.27 6.49
CA ASN A 196 -2.40 24.37 6.23
C ASN A 196 -2.88 23.05 5.62
N HIS A 197 -3.97 22.48 6.13
CA HIS A 197 -4.57 21.27 5.53
C HIS A 197 -5.03 21.50 4.09
N LYS A 198 -5.69 22.63 3.80
CA LYS A 198 -6.08 23.02 2.44
C LYS A 198 -4.85 23.14 1.53
N ASN A 199 -3.78 23.80 1.98
CA ASN A 199 -2.56 23.99 1.20
C ASN A 199 -1.81 22.68 0.93
N VAL A 200 -1.68 21.80 1.93
CA VAL A 200 -1.06 20.47 1.73
C VAL A 200 -1.85 19.66 0.71
N TYR A 201 -3.18 19.72 0.73
CA TYR A 201 -3.99 19.01 -0.25
C TYR A 201 -3.85 19.58 -1.67
N ARG A 202 -3.74 20.91 -1.83
CA ARG A 202 -3.45 21.53 -3.13
C ARG A 202 -2.08 21.09 -3.66
N LEU A 203 -1.05 21.09 -2.81
CA LEU A 203 0.27 20.56 -3.18
C LEU A 203 0.20 19.07 -3.57
N HIS A 204 -0.60 18.28 -2.87
CA HIS A 204 -0.83 16.88 -3.23
C HIS A 204 -1.43 16.74 -4.63
N LEU A 205 -2.41 17.55 -5.00
CA LEU A 205 -2.98 17.56 -6.35
C LEU A 205 -1.97 18.01 -7.40
N GLU A 206 -1.19 19.07 -7.13
CA GLU A 206 -0.17 19.61 -8.03
C GLU A 206 0.96 18.62 -8.32
N ASN A 207 1.32 17.80 -7.34
CA ASN A 207 2.40 16.83 -7.47
C ASN A 207 1.95 15.44 -7.94
N ARG A 208 0.68 15.23 -8.32
CA ARG A 208 0.26 13.98 -8.95
C ARG A 208 0.88 13.83 -10.33
N PHE A 209 1.19 12.59 -10.71
CA PHE A 209 1.46 12.33 -12.12
C PHE A 209 0.22 12.66 -12.96
N PRO A 210 0.40 13.29 -14.14
CA PRO A 210 -0.61 13.23 -15.19
C PRO A 210 -0.97 11.77 -15.46
N THR A 211 -2.26 11.50 -15.71
CA THR A 211 -2.72 10.13 -15.94
C THR A 211 -3.43 10.01 -17.27
N ALA A 212 -3.36 8.82 -17.86
CA ALA A 212 -4.03 8.48 -19.11
C ALA A 212 -4.52 7.01 -19.08
N PRO A 213 -5.53 6.63 -19.88
CA PRO A 213 -5.93 5.24 -20.04
C PRO A 213 -4.79 4.38 -20.60
N LEU A 214 -4.56 3.21 -20.00
CA LEU A 214 -3.54 2.25 -20.46
C LEU A 214 -3.69 1.85 -21.93
N ASN A 215 -4.93 1.81 -22.43
CA ASN A 215 -5.24 1.50 -23.83
C ASN A 215 -4.68 2.51 -24.85
N GLU A 216 -4.27 3.72 -24.44
CA GLU A 216 -3.63 4.67 -25.34
C GLU A 216 -2.25 4.19 -25.81
N LEU A 217 -1.59 3.32 -25.03
CA LEU A 217 -0.29 2.75 -25.39
C LEU A 217 -0.39 1.62 -26.43
N LYS A 218 -1.60 1.18 -26.77
CA LYS A 218 -1.86 0.04 -27.66
C LYS A 218 -1.15 0.16 -29.01
N GLN A 219 -1.13 1.36 -29.61
CA GLN A 219 -0.45 1.60 -30.88
C GLN A 219 1.08 1.50 -30.76
N LYS A 220 1.64 1.84 -29.60
CA LYS A 220 3.09 1.79 -29.35
C LYS A 220 3.57 0.37 -29.05
N VAL A 221 2.84 -0.37 -28.20
CA VAL A 221 3.31 -1.65 -27.66
C VAL A 221 2.69 -2.88 -28.32
N GLY A 222 1.59 -2.70 -29.05
CA GLY A 222 0.81 -3.76 -29.66
C GLY A 222 -0.20 -4.43 -28.72
N ASP A 223 -1.35 -4.80 -29.28
CA ASP A 223 -2.50 -5.38 -28.56
C ASP A 223 -2.12 -6.57 -27.66
N ASN A 224 -1.36 -7.52 -28.20
CA ASN A 224 -1.03 -8.77 -27.51
C ASN A 224 -0.11 -8.54 -26.31
N HIS A 225 0.85 -7.61 -26.41
CA HIS A 225 1.73 -7.29 -25.30
C HIS A 225 0.96 -6.55 -24.20
N LEU A 226 0.12 -5.59 -24.57
CA LEU A 226 -0.66 -4.82 -23.61
C LEU A 226 -1.67 -5.71 -22.87
N ALA A 227 -2.33 -6.64 -23.58
CA ALA A 227 -3.27 -7.59 -22.97
C ALA A 227 -2.58 -8.53 -21.96
N ALA A 228 -1.31 -8.87 -22.17
CA ALA A 228 -0.54 -9.70 -21.25
C ALA A 228 0.12 -8.89 -20.12
N PHE A 229 0.06 -7.55 -20.13
CA PHE A 229 0.87 -6.68 -19.28
C PHE A 229 0.67 -6.92 -17.77
N ASN A 230 -0.56 -7.21 -17.37
CA ASN A 230 -0.92 -7.51 -15.99
C ASN A 230 -0.48 -8.92 -15.56
N GLY A 231 0.13 -9.72 -16.43
CA GLY A 231 0.64 -11.05 -16.14
C GLY A 231 -0.41 -12.13 -15.90
N ALA A 232 -1.71 -11.83 -16.02
CA ALA A 232 -2.75 -12.85 -15.97
C ALA A 232 -2.66 -13.78 -17.19
N THR A 233 -2.66 -15.08 -16.93
CA THR A 233 -2.57 -16.13 -17.97
C THR A 233 -3.93 -16.73 -18.30
N ASN A 234 -4.92 -16.48 -17.45
CA ASN A 234 -6.26 -17.03 -17.56
C ASN A 234 -7.29 -16.06 -16.94
N LYS A 235 -8.57 -16.34 -17.19
CA LYS A 235 -9.68 -15.49 -16.73
C LYS A 235 -9.78 -15.39 -15.19
N ALA A 236 -9.45 -16.44 -14.46
CA ALA A 236 -9.54 -16.41 -13.01
C ALA A 236 -8.48 -15.47 -12.40
N GLU A 237 -7.26 -15.46 -12.94
CA GLU A 237 -6.24 -14.47 -12.56
C GLU A 237 -6.64 -13.05 -12.95
N GLU A 238 -7.19 -12.86 -14.15
CA GLU A 238 -7.66 -11.55 -14.63
C GLU A 238 -8.71 -10.95 -13.70
N GLU A 239 -9.67 -11.76 -13.23
CA GLU A 239 -10.70 -11.33 -12.27
C GLU A 239 -10.15 -10.88 -10.92
N ASN A 240 -8.91 -11.25 -10.59
CA ASN A 240 -8.22 -10.85 -9.36
C ASN A 240 -7.25 -9.66 -9.56
N VAL A 241 -7.15 -9.10 -10.78
CA VAL A 241 -6.39 -7.86 -11.02
C VAL A 241 -7.28 -6.67 -10.71
N LEU A 242 -6.92 -5.90 -9.68
CA LEU A 242 -7.69 -4.74 -9.25
C LEU A 242 -7.39 -3.51 -10.10
N GLN A 243 -6.11 -3.26 -10.36
CA GLN A 243 -5.65 -2.15 -11.20
C GLN A 243 -4.22 -2.40 -11.68
N THR A 244 -3.94 -2.01 -12.92
CA THR A 244 -2.60 -2.05 -13.51
C THR A 244 -2.17 -0.64 -13.91
N GLY A 245 -0.90 -0.33 -13.73
CA GLY A 245 -0.29 0.96 -14.05
C GLY A 245 1.02 0.82 -14.82
N LEU A 246 1.34 1.80 -15.66
CA LEU A 246 2.63 1.94 -16.32
C LEU A 246 3.05 3.40 -16.29
N LEU A 247 4.14 3.72 -15.58
CA LEU A 247 4.79 5.01 -15.66
C LEU A 247 5.70 5.02 -16.89
N TYR A 248 5.47 5.96 -17.81
CA TYR A 248 6.29 6.15 -19.00
C TYR A 248 6.23 7.61 -19.44
N GLU A 249 7.39 8.22 -19.69
CA GLU A 249 7.52 9.64 -20.10
C GLU A 249 6.78 10.62 -19.16
N GLY A 250 6.79 10.33 -17.85
CA GLY A 250 6.17 11.19 -16.83
C GLY A 250 4.64 11.09 -16.75
N VAL A 251 4.00 10.17 -17.50
CA VAL A 251 2.56 9.90 -17.44
C VAL A 251 2.33 8.54 -16.81
N LEU A 252 1.42 8.48 -15.84
CA LEU A 252 0.97 7.23 -15.22
C LEU A 252 -0.26 6.69 -15.98
N TYR A 253 0.00 5.78 -16.91
CA TYR A 253 -1.03 5.10 -17.69
C TYR A 253 -1.70 4.00 -16.85
N ARG A 254 -3.04 3.96 -16.79
CA ARG A 254 -3.75 3.06 -15.87
C ARG A 254 -4.90 2.32 -16.51
N SER A 255 -5.11 1.08 -16.09
CA SER A 255 -6.36 0.38 -16.37
C SER A 255 -7.51 0.99 -15.57
N PRO A 256 -8.76 0.88 -16.03
CA PRO A 256 -9.92 1.21 -15.22
C PRO A 256 -9.96 0.36 -13.93
N CYS A 257 -10.50 0.91 -12.84
CA CYS A 257 -10.83 0.16 -11.62
C CYS A 257 -12.20 -0.49 -11.79
N GLN A 258 -12.24 -1.73 -12.31
CA GLN A 258 -13.50 -2.47 -12.47
C GLN A 258 -13.73 -3.35 -11.24
N PHE A 259 -14.61 -2.89 -10.35
CA PHE A 259 -14.91 -3.56 -9.09
C PHE A 259 -16.33 -4.16 -9.09
N ALA A 260 -16.73 -4.76 -7.97
CA ALA A 260 -18.13 -5.11 -7.80
C ALA A 260 -19.00 -3.85 -7.95
N ALA A 261 -20.10 -3.97 -8.69
CA ALA A 261 -20.95 -2.85 -9.09
C ALA A 261 -20.30 -1.81 -10.04
N GLY A 262 -19.33 -2.24 -10.86
CA GLY A 262 -18.86 -1.49 -12.01
C GLY A 262 -17.66 -0.59 -11.73
N SER A 263 -17.44 0.40 -12.61
CA SER A 263 -16.26 1.26 -12.54
C SER A 263 -16.26 2.13 -11.29
N PHE A 264 -15.17 2.06 -10.52
CA PHE A 264 -15.00 2.83 -9.29
C PHE A 264 -14.63 4.29 -9.59
N PRO A 265 -15.35 5.29 -9.05
CA PRO A 265 -15.18 6.69 -9.47
C PRO A 265 -13.97 7.40 -8.85
N TYR A 266 -13.35 6.84 -7.81
CA TYR A 266 -12.21 7.44 -7.10
C TYR A 266 -10.90 6.68 -7.31
N GLY A 267 -10.63 6.24 -8.55
CA GLY A 267 -9.48 5.40 -8.89
C GLY A 267 -8.09 6.01 -8.63
N ASP A 268 -8.00 7.33 -8.45
CA ASP A 268 -6.75 8.05 -8.13
C ASP A 268 -6.37 7.96 -6.66
N ASP A 269 -7.37 7.74 -5.81
CA ASP A 269 -7.25 7.89 -4.36
C ASP A 269 -7.25 6.53 -3.65
N ILE A 270 -7.45 5.42 -4.36
CA ILE A 270 -7.49 4.07 -3.78
C ILE A 270 -6.20 3.76 -3.03
N ARG A 271 -6.35 3.36 -1.77
CA ARG A 271 -5.30 2.86 -0.89
C ARG A 271 -5.35 1.35 -0.93
N TYR A 272 -4.34 0.75 -1.55
CA TYR A 272 -4.18 -0.68 -1.63
C TYR A 272 -3.32 -1.18 -0.47
N GLY A 273 -3.77 -2.26 0.17
CA GLY A 273 -2.94 -3.07 1.04
C GLY A 273 -1.90 -3.83 0.20
N VAL A 274 -0.67 -3.32 0.15
CA VAL A 274 0.36 -3.82 -0.78
C VAL A 274 1.26 -4.90 -0.17
N TRP A 275 1.00 -5.30 1.08
CA TRP A 275 1.75 -6.34 1.77
C TRP A 275 3.27 -6.10 1.68
N SER A 276 4.04 -7.11 1.25
CA SER A 276 5.51 -7.09 1.23
C SER A 276 6.15 -6.07 0.27
N VAL A 277 5.38 -5.40 -0.61
CA VAL A 277 5.88 -4.21 -1.33
C VAL A 277 6.40 -3.16 -0.34
N THR A 278 5.83 -3.12 0.88
CA THR A 278 6.29 -2.30 2.02
C THR A 278 7.79 -2.42 2.29
N LYS A 279 8.39 -3.60 2.15
CA LYS A 279 9.82 -3.81 2.44
C LYS A 279 10.70 -2.98 1.52
N SER A 280 10.39 -2.94 0.24
CA SER A 280 11.13 -2.12 -0.72
C SER A 280 10.71 -0.65 -0.64
N ALA A 281 9.41 -0.39 -0.50
CA ALA A 281 8.83 0.96 -0.57
C ALA A 281 9.03 1.80 0.69
N LYS A 282 9.13 1.18 1.89
CA LYS A 282 9.35 1.87 3.17
C LYS A 282 10.68 1.48 3.82
N MET A 283 10.91 0.18 4.08
CA MET A 283 12.07 -0.27 4.86
C MET A 283 13.39 0.01 4.15
N ASN A 284 13.51 -0.40 2.88
CA ASN A 284 14.73 -0.16 2.10
C ASN A 284 14.95 1.33 1.85
N VAL A 285 13.88 2.08 1.57
CA VAL A 285 13.95 3.55 1.45
C VAL A 285 14.52 4.18 2.73
N ALA A 286 14.05 3.77 3.91
CA ALA A 286 14.57 4.25 5.19
C ALA A 286 16.06 3.91 5.38
N MET A 287 16.44 2.65 5.10
CA MET A 287 17.84 2.21 5.18
C MET A 287 18.75 2.99 4.23
N LEU A 288 18.31 3.22 2.99
CA LEU A 288 19.07 3.97 1.99
C LEU A 288 19.17 5.46 2.33
N ARG A 289 18.12 6.04 2.95
CA ARG A 289 18.16 7.41 3.47
C ARG A 289 19.15 7.52 4.63
N LEU A 290 19.14 6.59 5.57
CA LEU A 290 20.10 6.57 6.68
C LEU A 290 21.53 6.37 6.19
N ALA A 291 21.75 5.48 5.21
CA ALA A 291 23.05 5.28 4.59
C ALA A 291 23.55 6.53 3.85
N GLU A 292 22.64 7.35 3.30
CA GLU A 292 23.01 8.66 2.72
C GLU A 292 23.44 9.65 3.80
N LYS A 293 22.73 9.69 4.93
CA LYS A 293 23.03 10.62 6.04
C LYS A 293 24.30 10.26 6.79
N TYR A 294 24.54 8.97 7.03
CA TYR A 294 25.56 8.50 7.99
C TYR A 294 26.59 7.55 7.40
N GLY A 295 26.47 7.23 6.12
CA GLY A 295 27.40 6.38 5.40
C GLY A 295 26.95 4.91 5.29
N ARG A 296 27.50 4.24 4.29
CA ARG A 296 27.15 2.85 3.92
C ARG A 296 27.55 1.80 4.94
N GLY A 297 28.41 2.15 5.90
CA GLY A 297 28.81 1.27 7.00
C GLY A 297 27.62 0.80 7.85
N LEU A 298 26.47 1.47 7.76
CA LEU A 298 25.19 1.00 8.29
C LEU A 298 24.90 -0.47 7.94
N LEU A 299 25.26 -0.93 6.73
CA LEU A 299 25.00 -2.30 6.29
C LEU A 299 25.81 -3.34 7.08
N ASP A 300 26.95 -2.94 7.64
CA ASP A 300 27.88 -3.80 8.38
C ASP A 300 27.60 -3.82 9.89
N GLU A 301 26.79 -2.88 10.38
CA GLU A 301 26.35 -2.81 11.79
C GLU A 301 25.67 -4.13 12.20
N LYS A 302 25.82 -4.52 13.47
CA LYS A 302 25.18 -5.72 14.01
C LYS A 302 23.80 -5.37 14.57
N ILE A 303 22.81 -6.22 14.35
CA ILE A 303 21.47 -5.97 14.93
C ILE A 303 21.50 -5.99 16.47
N ALA A 304 22.43 -6.75 17.06
CA ALA A 304 22.59 -6.89 18.50
C ALA A 304 23.06 -5.60 19.19
N ASP A 305 23.65 -4.66 18.44
CA ASP A 305 24.03 -3.35 18.97
C ASP A 305 22.81 -2.43 19.19
N TYR A 306 21.65 -2.76 18.58
CA TYR A 306 20.45 -1.93 18.55
C TYR A 306 19.19 -2.62 19.08
N ILE A 307 19.21 -3.95 19.17
CA ILE A 307 18.14 -4.78 19.72
C ILE A 307 18.70 -5.58 20.87
N GLN A 308 18.02 -5.56 22.02
CA GLN A 308 18.41 -6.37 23.16
C GLN A 308 18.23 -7.87 22.85
N ILE A 309 19.35 -8.57 22.70
CA ILE A 309 19.36 -10.02 22.46
C ILE A 309 19.41 -10.77 23.80
N PRO A 310 18.46 -11.69 24.08
CA PRO A 310 18.56 -12.58 25.23
C PRO A 310 19.77 -13.50 25.15
N GLU A 311 20.40 -13.84 26.28
CA GLU A 311 21.55 -14.77 26.31
C GLU A 311 21.26 -16.12 25.63
N SER A 312 20.02 -16.61 25.74
CA SER A 312 19.57 -17.84 25.08
C SER A 312 19.55 -17.74 23.55
N GLN A 313 19.69 -16.55 22.99
CA GLN A 313 19.59 -16.22 21.57
C GLN A 313 20.86 -15.52 21.05
N LYS A 314 22.00 -15.62 21.74
CA LYS A 314 23.31 -15.01 21.37
C LYS A 314 23.82 -15.33 19.96
N GLU A 315 23.23 -16.33 19.32
CA GLU A 315 23.50 -16.64 17.91
C GLU A 315 23.11 -15.50 16.94
N TRP A 316 22.46 -14.44 17.42
CA TRP A 316 22.12 -13.23 16.64
C TRP A 316 23.24 -12.18 16.67
N ASP A 317 24.26 -12.34 17.53
CA ASP A 317 25.29 -11.32 17.79
C ASP A 317 26.12 -10.97 16.54
N ASP A 318 26.26 -11.89 15.59
CA ASP A 318 27.01 -11.70 14.35
C ASP A 318 26.15 -11.33 13.13
N VAL A 319 24.83 -11.22 13.28
CA VAL A 319 23.91 -10.89 12.18
C VAL A 319 23.95 -9.38 11.87
N THR A 320 24.21 -9.03 10.61
CA THR A 320 24.30 -7.64 10.15
C THR A 320 22.98 -7.10 9.61
N TYR A 321 22.92 -5.78 9.41
CA TYR A 321 21.81 -5.14 8.71
C TYR A 321 21.67 -5.64 7.27
N LEU A 322 22.79 -5.88 6.56
CA LEU A 322 22.76 -6.45 5.22
C LEU A 322 22.19 -7.87 5.20
N ASP A 323 22.54 -8.70 6.17
CA ASP A 323 22.01 -10.06 6.29
C ASP A 323 20.49 -10.03 6.43
N MET A 324 19.97 -9.16 7.30
CA MET A 324 18.52 -8.97 7.47
C MET A 324 17.87 -8.42 6.19
N ALA A 325 18.47 -7.41 5.58
CA ALA A 325 17.95 -6.80 4.36
C ALA A 325 17.93 -7.79 3.18
N ASN A 326 18.78 -8.81 3.21
CA ASN A 326 18.85 -9.88 2.21
C ASN A 326 18.00 -11.12 2.56
N MET A 327 17.25 -11.11 3.67
CA MET A 327 16.53 -12.29 4.16
C MET A 327 17.48 -13.47 4.37
N ALA A 328 18.66 -13.19 4.92
CA ALA A 328 19.74 -14.16 5.10
C ALA A 328 20.33 -14.08 6.51
N SER A 329 19.48 -13.85 7.52
CA SER A 329 19.87 -13.88 8.94
C SER A 329 20.46 -15.23 9.40
N GLY A 330 20.26 -16.29 8.62
CA GLY A 330 20.62 -17.66 8.99
C GLY A 330 19.55 -18.35 9.85
N ARG A 331 18.40 -17.72 10.06
CA ARG A 331 17.30 -18.24 10.89
C ARG A 331 16.27 -19.01 10.08
N GLY A 332 15.80 -20.12 10.65
CA GLY A 332 14.75 -20.97 10.06
C GLY A 332 13.48 -20.99 10.88
N ALA A 333 12.36 -21.41 10.30
CA ALA A 333 11.10 -21.56 11.03
C ALA A 333 11.16 -22.68 12.08
N THR A 334 11.70 -23.84 11.68
CA THR A 334 11.98 -24.98 12.57
C THR A 334 13.31 -25.62 12.18
N THR A 335 13.86 -26.51 12.99
CA THR A 335 15.07 -27.27 12.60
C THR A 335 14.80 -28.27 11.48
N ASP A 336 13.59 -28.84 11.44
CA ASP A 336 13.23 -29.93 10.51
C ASP A 336 12.74 -29.38 9.17
N ASP A 337 12.08 -28.22 9.17
CA ASP A 337 11.70 -27.46 7.99
C ASP A 337 12.07 -25.98 8.18
N PRO A 338 13.36 -25.63 7.99
CA PRO A 338 13.82 -24.27 8.22
C PRO A 338 13.32 -23.27 7.17
N THR A 339 12.86 -23.76 6.02
CA THR A 339 12.41 -22.93 4.88
C THR A 339 10.93 -22.57 4.91
N CYS A 340 10.15 -23.17 5.82
CA CYS A 340 8.71 -22.93 5.85
C CYS A 340 8.34 -21.60 6.53
N TYR A 341 8.19 -20.55 5.72
CA TYR A 341 7.89 -19.20 6.26
C TYR A 341 6.56 -19.10 7.03
N LEU A 342 5.58 -19.98 6.77
CA LEU A 342 4.25 -19.97 7.42
C LEU A 342 4.09 -20.94 8.60
N CYS A 343 4.99 -21.90 8.79
CA CYS A 343 4.76 -23.03 9.71
C CYS A 343 4.59 -22.60 11.16
N ASP A 344 5.16 -21.45 11.53
CA ASP A 344 5.08 -20.89 12.88
C ASP A 344 4.89 -19.37 12.85
N TYR A 345 4.17 -18.90 11.84
CA TYR A 345 4.06 -17.47 11.52
C TYR A 345 3.02 -16.76 12.40
N HIS A 346 1.93 -17.45 12.76
CA HIS A 346 0.78 -16.84 13.43
C HIS A 346 1.13 -16.26 14.82
N ARG A 347 2.05 -16.88 15.58
CA ARG A 347 2.45 -16.33 16.90
C ARG A 347 3.07 -14.95 16.77
N TRP A 348 4.01 -14.79 15.84
CA TRP A 348 4.64 -13.52 15.56
C TRP A 348 3.69 -12.52 14.87
N TYR A 349 2.89 -13.00 13.91
CA TYR A 349 1.92 -12.19 13.19
C TYR A 349 0.94 -11.50 14.15
N LEU A 350 0.41 -12.25 15.12
CA LEU A 350 -0.62 -11.79 16.06
C LEU A 350 -0.08 -11.05 17.30
N ALA A 351 1.22 -11.16 17.59
CA ALA A 351 1.85 -10.37 18.66
C ALA A 351 1.58 -8.87 18.44
N PRO A 352 1.00 -8.13 19.41
CA PRO A 352 0.51 -6.78 19.15
C PRO A 352 1.59 -5.70 19.28
N SER A 353 2.36 -5.72 20.36
CA SER A 353 3.34 -4.68 20.65
C SER A 353 4.66 -4.90 19.93
N LYS A 354 5.46 -3.84 19.84
CA LYS A 354 6.84 -3.95 19.33
C LYS A 354 7.64 -4.99 20.12
N ASN A 355 7.56 -4.96 21.45
CA ASN A 355 8.38 -5.82 22.31
C ASN A 355 7.98 -7.30 22.17
N GLU A 356 6.68 -7.60 22.12
CA GLU A 356 6.20 -8.97 21.89
C GLU A 356 6.61 -9.48 20.51
N LYS A 357 6.48 -8.65 19.46
CA LYS A 357 6.93 -9.03 18.11
C LYS A 357 8.44 -9.26 18.02
N VAL A 358 9.25 -8.44 18.69
CA VAL A 358 10.70 -8.66 18.76
C VAL A 358 11.00 -9.98 19.46
N ALA A 359 10.37 -10.27 20.60
CA ALA A 359 10.58 -11.52 21.31
C ALA A 359 10.23 -12.75 20.45
N GLU A 360 9.08 -12.74 19.78
CA GLU A 360 8.68 -13.83 18.88
C GLU A 360 9.60 -13.92 17.65
N ALA A 361 10.09 -12.81 17.10
CA ALA A 361 10.99 -12.81 15.94
C ALA A 361 12.39 -13.34 16.27
N LEU A 362 12.88 -13.12 17.49
CA LEU A 362 14.17 -13.62 17.96
C LEU A 362 14.13 -15.13 18.30
N ASP A 363 12.95 -15.69 18.59
CA ASP A 363 12.76 -17.07 19.01
C ASP A 363 12.69 -18.08 17.84
N TYR A 364 13.72 -18.04 16.98
CA TYR A 364 13.89 -18.95 15.86
C TYR A 364 15.31 -19.52 15.80
N PRO A 365 15.47 -20.82 15.50
CA PRO A 365 16.77 -21.48 15.50
C PRO A 365 17.70 -20.95 14.40
N ARG A 366 19.01 -20.89 14.69
CA ARG A 366 20.04 -20.73 13.65
C ARG A 366 20.19 -22.07 12.93
N VAL A 367 20.13 -22.01 11.60
CA VAL A 367 20.24 -23.19 10.73
C VAL A 367 21.22 -22.98 9.58
N TRP A 368 21.63 -21.73 9.33
CA TRP A 368 22.71 -21.37 8.41
C TRP A 368 23.60 -20.28 9.00
N GLU A 369 24.78 -20.10 8.41
CA GLU A 369 25.61 -18.93 8.67
C GLU A 369 24.93 -17.66 8.10
N PRO A 370 24.92 -16.54 8.83
CA PRO A 370 24.41 -15.26 8.33
C PRO A 370 25.04 -14.89 6.98
N GLY A 371 24.22 -14.34 6.09
CA GLY A 371 24.61 -13.89 4.76
C GLY A 371 24.79 -15.00 3.72
N THR A 372 24.64 -16.28 4.09
CA THR A 372 24.94 -17.39 3.17
C THR A 372 23.72 -17.98 2.45
N MET A 373 22.53 -17.91 3.06
CA MET A 373 21.32 -18.55 2.55
C MET A 373 20.13 -17.63 2.60
N TYR A 374 19.43 -17.47 1.47
CA TYR A 374 18.16 -16.77 1.39
C TYR A 374 17.04 -17.62 2.02
N ASN A 375 16.34 -17.04 2.99
CA ASN A 375 15.14 -17.60 3.62
C ASN A 375 14.14 -16.48 3.90
N TYR A 376 13.05 -16.42 3.13
CA TYR A 376 12.10 -15.31 3.21
C TYR A 376 11.35 -15.29 4.55
N ARG A 377 11.52 -14.22 5.33
CA ARG A 377 10.97 -14.06 6.68
C ARG A 377 10.54 -12.62 6.94
N ASP A 378 9.25 -12.40 7.22
CA ASP A 378 8.77 -11.06 7.59
C ASP A 378 9.31 -10.62 8.97
N GLN A 379 9.64 -11.58 9.82
CA GLN A 379 10.31 -11.40 11.11
C GLN A 379 11.65 -10.67 10.94
N ASP A 380 12.44 -11.04 9.92
CA ASP A 380 13.74 -10.43 9.65
C ASP A 380 13.57 -8.97 9.19
N ALA A 381 12.57 -8.71 8.33
CA ALA A 381 12.23 -7.35 7.95
C ALA A 381 11.75 -6.51 9.14
N PHE A 382 10.92 -7.05 10.02
CA PHE A 382 10.46 -6.32 11.20
C PHE A 382 11.60 -6.00 12.17
N LEU A 383 12.47 -6.96 12.47
CA LEU A 383 13.66 -6.72 13.28
C LEU A 383 14.58 -5.67 12.64
N LEU A 384 14.76 -5.69 11.31
CA LEU A 384 15.51 -4.65 10.62
C LEU A 384 14.87 -3.26 10.79
N GLY A 385 13.54 -3.16 10.69
CA GLY A 385 12.82 -1.91 10.95
C GLY A 385 13.08 -1.37 12.36
N VAL A 386 13.02 -2.24 13.38
CA VAL A 386 13.30 -1.87 14.78
C VAL A 386 14.75 -1.41 14.94
N ALA A 387 15.71 -2.14 14.36
CA ALA A 387 17.13 -1.79 14.40
C ALA A 387 17.40 -0.45 13.70
N LEU A 388 16.82 -0.20 12.52
CA LEU A 388 16.96 1.07 11.80
C LEU A 388 16.44 2.26 12.60
N GLU A 389 15.32 2.11 13.33
CA GLU A 389 14.81 3.18 14.19
C GLU A 389 15.70 3.42 15.40
N ALA A 390 16.21 2.35 16.02
CA ALA A 390 17.19 2.48 17.10
C ALA A 390 18.51 3.11 16.62
N TYR A 391 18.97 2.79 15.41
CA TYR A 391 20.11 3.45 14.78
C TYR A 391 19.84 4.94 14.60
N LEU A 392 18.69 5.31 14.03
CA LEU A 392 18.28 6.70 13.86
C LEU A 392 18.29 7.44 15.22
N LYS A 393 17.71 6.85 16.27
CA LYS A 393 17.69 7.42 17.61
C LYS A 393 19.09 7.59 18.21
N SER A 394 20.01 6.67 17.94
CA SER A 394 21.41 6.81 18.36
C SER A 394 22.12 8.01 17.71
N LYS A 395 21.64 8.46 16.54
CA LYS A 395 22.18 9.62 15.80
C LYS A 395 21.43 10.92 16.08
N GLU A 396 20.11 10.88 16.27
CA GLU A 396 19.25 12.08 16.29
C GLU A 396 18.48 12.28 17.60
N GLY A 397 18.56 11.35 18.54
CA GLY A 397 17.88 11.39 19.83
C GLY A 397 16.61 10.54 19.88
N GLU A 398 16.12 10.29 21.10
CA GLU A 398 15.05 9.32 21.39
C GLU A 398 13.69 9.62 20.73
N ASP A 399 13.43 10.89 20.42
CA ASP A 399 12.20 11.35 19.78
C ASP A 399 12.18 11.12 18.26
N ALA A 400 13.32 10.79 17.65
CA ALA A 400 13.41 10.51 16.23
C ALA A 400 12.68 9.20 15.88
N THR A 401 11.88 9.23 14.82
CA THR A 401 11.16 8.05 14.32
C THR A 401 11.36 7.89 12.83
N LEU A 402 11.34 6.64 12.35
CA LEU A 402 11.45 6.38 10.92
C LEU A 402 10.28 6.97 10.14
N GLY A 403 9.08 6.98 10.72
CA GLY A 403 7.89 7.58 10.10
C GLY A 403 8.07 9.07 9.83
N GLN A 404 8.57 9.83 10.79
CA GLN A 404 8.84 11.27 10.61
C GLN A 404 9.98 11.54 9.63
N MET A 405 11.07 10.76 9.71
CA MET A 405 12.19 10.88 8.78
C MET A 405 11.74 10.60 7.35
N LEU A 406 11.05 9.48 7.11
CA LEU A 406 10.53 9.13 5.78
C LEU A 406 9.58 10.21 5.26
N LYS A 407 8.64 10.67 6.09
CA LYS A 407 7.70 11.73 5.70
C LYS A 407 8.43 12.99 5.24
N LYS A 408 9.27 13.56 6.11
CA LYS A 408 9.88 14.89 5.88
C LYS A 408 11.03 14.86 4.89
N GLU A 409 11.85 13.80 4.92
CA GLU A 409 13.12 13.78 4.19
C GLU A 409 13.04 13.00 2.87
N VAL A 410 11.99 12.21 2.65
CA VAL A 410 11.84 11.40 1.44
C VAL A 410 10.51 11.66 0.74
N TYR A 411 9.40 11.42 1.42
CA TYR A 411 8.07 11.40 0.81
C TYR A 411 7.58 12.79 0.41
N GLU A 412 7.60 13.77 1.32
CA GLU A 412 7.21 15.15 0.98
C GLU A 412 8.08 15.73 -0.16
N PRO A 413 9.42 15.57 -0.17
CA PRO A 413 10.27 15.98 -1.30
C PRO A 413 9.87 15.39 -2.67
N ILE A 414 9.39 14.14 -2.71
CA ILE A 414 8.94 13.50 -3.95
C ILE A 414 7.43 13.65 -4.20
N GLY A 415 6.74 14.46 -3.40
CA GLY A 415 5.32 14.78 -3.57
C GLY A 415 4.33 13.75 -3.00
N ILE A 416 4.75 12.95 -2.01
CA ILE A 416 3.87 12.06 -1.22
C ILE A 416 3.61 12.71 0.14
N TYR A 417 2.41 13.26 0.32
CA TYR A 417 2.03 13.97 1.56
C TYR A 417 1.26 13.09 2.55
N TYR A 418 0.70 11.98 2.06
CA TYR A 418 -0.12 11.06 2.81
C TYR A 418 0.34 9.63 2.53
N ALA A 419 0.89 8.97 3.54
CA ALA A 419 1.46 7.62 3.44
C ALA A 419 0.98 6.73 4.60
N PRO A 420 -0.32 6.41 4.68
CA PRO A 420 -0.89 5.60 5.75
C PRO A 420 -0.15 4.28 5.88
N GLY A 421 0.09 3.87 7.13
CA GLY A 421 0.63 2.56 7.39
C GLY A 421 0.23 2.04 8.75
N ASN A 422 0.35 0.74 8.93
CA ASN A 422 0.10 0.13 10.21
C ASN A 422 1.30 0.35 11.14
N ASP A 423 1.00 0.53 12.43
CA ASP A 423 1.96 0.51 13.52
C ASP A 423 1.66 -0.68 14.43
N THR A 424 2.64 -1.09 15.25
CA THR A 424 2.38 -2.00 16.36
C THR A 424 1.38 -1.38 17.35
N ILE A 425 0.71 -2.22 18.12
CA ILE A 425 -0.29 -1.80 19.09
C ILE A 425 0.30 -2.04 20.48
N GLU A 426 0.65 -0.95 21.16
CA GLU A 426 1.25 -1.03 22.50
C GLU A 426 0.19 -1.35 23.56
N GLY A 427 0.60 -1.73 24.77
CA GLY A 427 -0.30 -2.26 25.80
C GLY A 427 -1.41 -1.31 26.26
N ASN A 428 -1.31 -0.01 25.98
CA ASN A 428 -2.34 1.01 26.23
C ASN A 428 -3.24 1.28 24.99
N GLY A 429 -3.06 0.55 23.90
CA GLY A 429 -3.75 0.72 22.62
C GLY A 429 -3.15 1.77 21.68
N SER A 430 -2.09 2.49 22.09
CA SER A 430 -1.44 3.48 21.22
C SER A 430 -0.65 2.81 20.09
N SER A 431 -0.47 3.55 19.00
CA SER A 431 0.49 3.17 17.95
C SER A 431 1.91 3.14 18.51
N GLY A 432 2.67 2.13 18.11
CA GLY A 432 4.08 1.93 18.46
C GLY A 432 4.99 2.09 17.25
N HIS A 433 5.76 1.04 16.95
CA HIS A 433 6.71 1.02 15.85
C HIS A 433 6.01 0.81 14.50
N PRO A 434 6.37 1.56 13.43
CA PRO A 434 5.80 1.34 12.10
C PRO A 434 6.07 -0.06 11.56
N ARG A 435 5.04 -0.69 10.97
CA ARG A 435 5.15 -1.98 10.27
C ARG A 435 5.82 -1.79 8.90
N MET A 436 7.14 -1.88 8.89
CA MET A 436 7.99 -1.77 7.69
C MET A 436 8.07 -3.06 6.86
N ASP A 437 7.50 -4.14 7.38
CA ASP A 437 7.46 -5.49 6.82
C ASP A 437 6.32 -5.68 5.81
N PHE A 438 5.10 -5.24 6.13
CA PHE A 438 3.95 -5.36 5.21
C PHE A 438 2.81 -4.36 5.43
N GLY A 439 3.02 -3.30 6.21
CA GLY A 439 1.94 -2.42 6.65
C GLY A 439 1.67 -1.17 5.82
N TYR A 440 2.19 -1.02 4.59
CA TYR A 440 1.95 0.19 3.79
C TYR A 440 0.62 0.11 3.03
N HIS A 441 -0.14 1.21 3.04
CA HIS A 441 -1.37 1.40 2.26
C HIS A 441 -1.12 2.44 1.17
N ALA A 442 -0.75 1.98 -0.03
CA ALA A 442 -0.22 2.85 -1.08
C ALA A 442 -1.25 3.17 -2.17
N THR A 443 -1.14 4.33 -2.80
CA THR A 443 -1.73 4.58 -4.12
C THR A 443 -0.76 4.13 -5.23
N LEU A 444 -1.23 3.97 -6.46
CA LEU A 444 -0.34 3.75 -7.61
C LEU A 444 0.62 4.93 -7.82
N ASP A 445 0.17 6.15 -7.55
CA ASP A 445 0.98 7.37 -7.66
C ASP A 445 2.15 7.37 -6.66
N ASP A 446 1.89 6.97 -5.40
CA ASP A 446 2.92 6.82 -4.37
C ASP A 446 4.00 5.82 -4.81
N LEU A 447 3.57 4.63 -5.26
CA LEU A 447 4.49 3.58 -5.71
C LEU A 447 5.28 4.00 -6.94
N ALA A 448 4.65 4.71 -7.88
CA ALA A 448 5.32 5.24 -9.07
C ALA A 448 6.38 6.30 -8.70
N LYS A 449 6.08 7.20 -7.74
CA LYS A 449 7.04 8.21 -7.25
C LYS A 449 8.23 7.56 -6.55
N ILE A 450 7.97 6.59 -5.67
CA ILE A 450 9.04 5.84 -4.98
C ILE A 450 9.89 5.09 -6.01
N ALA A 451 9.28 4.37 -6.94
CA ALA A 451 10.00 3.66 -8.01
C ALA A 451 10.84 4.62 -8.88
N LEU A 452 10.29 5.79 -9.23
CA LEU A 452 11.01 6.80 -9.98
C LEU A 452 12.19 7.38 -9.20
N LEU A 453 12.09 7.52 -7.87
CA LEU A 453 13.21 7.93 -7.03
C LEU A 453 14.39 6.92 -7.12
N TYR A 454 14.10 5.62 -7.15
CA TYR A 454 15.14 4.61 -7.40
C TYR A 454 15.72 4.74 -8.81
N GLU A 455 14.87 4.83 -9.83
CA GLU A 455 15.27 4.99 -11.24
C GLU A 455 16.12 6.27 -11.46
N LYS A 456 15.87 7.33 -10.69
CA LYS A 456 16.70 8.55 -10.63
C LYS A 456 17.91 8.43 -9.69
N ARG A 457 18.32 7.20 -9.38
CA ARG A 457 19.51 6.88 -8.57
C ARG A 457 19.49 7.53 -7.18
N GLY A 458 18.30 7.70 -6.60
CA GLY A 458 18.08 8.34 -5.31
C GLY A 458 18.12 9.87 -5.33
N ASN A 459 18.26 10.51 -6.50
CA ASN A 459 18.26 11.96 -6.64
C ASN A 459 16.86 12.47 -7.05
N TRP A 460 16.42 13.55 -6.43
CA TRP A 460 15.20 14.25 -6.80
C TRP A 460 15.44 15.75 -6.88
N ASN A 461 15.25 16.33 -8.06
CA ASN A 461 15.43 17.76 -8.33
C ASN A 461 16.76 18.32 -7.79
N GLY A 462 17.87 17.60 -8.01
CA GLY A 462 19.21 17.99 -7.59
C GLY A 462 19.58 17.60 -6.16
N THR A 463 18.62 17.12 -5.35
CA THR A 463 18.88 16.67 -3.98
C THR A 463 19.09 15.15 -3.94
N GLN A 464 20.24 14.71 -3.45
CA GLN A 464 20.48 13.28 -3.19
C GLN A 464 19.73 12.87 -1.91
N ILE A 465 18.64 12.11 -2.07
CA ILE A 465 17.79 11.66 -0.97
C ILE A 465 18.25 10.30 -0.46
N LEU A 466 18.44 9.33 -1.37
CA LEU A 466 18.86 7.96 -1.06
C LEU A 466 20.31 7.73 -1.45
N ASN A 467 21.01 6.81 -0.79
CA ASN A 467 22.41 6.58 -1.11
C ASN A 467 22.60 6.05 -2.54
N ARG A 468 23.24 6.87 -3.40
CA ARG A 468 23.39 6.59 -4.84
C ARG A 468 24.02 5.23 -5.13
N GLN A 469 25.12 4.90 -4.46
CA GLN A 469 25.86 3.66 -4.74
C GLN A 469 25.04 2.41 -4.38
N LEU A 470 24.29 2.45 -3.27
CA LEU A 470 23.43 1.34 -2.89
C LEU A 470 22.21 1.22 -3.81
N VAL A 471 21.61 2.34 -4.25
CA VAL A 471 20.55 2.33 -5.26
C VAL A 471 21.04 1.75 -6.59
N ASP A 472 22.20 2.20 -7.07
CA ASP A 472 22.84 1.69 -8.29
C ASP A 472 23.10 0.17 -8.20
N SER A 473 23.27 -0.37 -6.99
CA SER A 473 23.44 -1.81 -6.79
C SER A 473 22.15 -2.62 -7.06
N ILE A 474 20.97 -2.01 -6.99
CA ILE A 474 19.66 -2.67 -7.18
C ILE A 474 19.14 -2.52 -8.62
N LEU A 475 19.40 -1.38 -9.28
CA LEU A 475 18.81 -1.02 -10.58
C LEU A 475 19.01 -2.05 -11.71
N PRO A 476 18.16 -2.05 -12.75
CA PRO A 476 18.28 -2.94 -13.90
C PRO A 476 19.69 -3.02 -14.49
N LYS A 477 20.24 -4.22 -14.62
CA LYS A 477 21.64 -4.44 -15.02
C LYS A 477 21.90 -5.81 -15.63
N GLN A 478 23.06 -6.00 -16.25
CA GLN A 478 23.38 -7.26 -16.96
C GLN A 478 23.75 -8.43 -16.04
N ASN A 479 24.27 -8.13 -14.85
CA ASN A 479 24.68 -9.10 -13.84
C ASN A 479 24.01 -8.75 -12.51
N PRO A 480 23.62 -9.72 -11.67
CA PRO A 480 23.07 -9.41 -10.34
C PRO A 480 24.07 -8.60 -9.51
N SER A 481 23.58 -7.86 -8.52
CA SER A 481 24.42 -7.13 -7.56
C SER A 481 25.39 -8.08 -6.85
N ASP A 482 26.58 -7.59 -6.50
CA ASP A 482 27.50 -8.31 -5.59
C ASP A 482 26.90 -8.44 -4.17
N LEU A 483 25.91 -7.60 -3.84
CA LEU A 483 25.14 -7.68 -2.60
C LEU A 483 23.96 -8.67 -2.68
N ALA A 484 23.73 -9.31 -3.83
CA ALA A 484 22.56 -10.17 -4.04
C ALA A 484 22.84 -11.63 -3.63
N ILE A 485 21.84 -12.28 -3.06
CA ILE A 485 21.86 -13.71 -2.72
C ILE A 485 20.95 -14.49 -3.68
N PRO A 486 21.37 -15.66 -4.19
CA PRO A 486 20.51 -16.52 -5.00
C PRO A 486 19.30 -17.02 -4.20
N LYS A 487 18.10 -16.95 -4.79
CA LYS A 487 16.87 -17.47 -4.15
C LYS A 487 16.70 -18.99 -4.22
N GLY A 488 17.60 -19.69 -4.93
CA GLY A 488 17.39 -21.10 -5.30
C GLY A 488 16.28 -21.34 -6.34
N ALA A 489 15.59 -20.28 -6.79
CA ALA A 489 14.56 -20.33 -7.82
C ALA A 489 15.07 -19.82 -9.18
N LYS A 490 14.40 -20.22 -10.27
CA LYS A 490 14.72 -19.77 -11.64
C LYS A 490 13.44 -19.52 -12.44
N ASN A 491 13.51 -18.64 -13.42
CA ASN A 491 12.52 -18.55 -14.51
C ASN A 491 13.14 -19.05 -15.82
N ALA A 492 12.45 -18.87 -16.95
CA ALA A 492 12.93 -19.27 -18.28
C ALA A 492 14.28 -18.64 -18.71
N PHE A 493 14.69 -17.53 -18.08
CA PHE A 493 15.89 -16.76 -18.42
C PHE A 493 17.06 -16.94 -17.43
N GLY A 494 16.85 -17.65 -16.33
CA GLY A 494 17.91 -18.02 -15.39
C GLY A 494 17.53 -17.88 -13.91
N PRO A 495 18.55 -17.89 -13.01
CA PRO A 495 18.34 -17.81 -11.57
C PRO A 495 17.79 -16.45 -11.12
N LYS A 496 16.88 -16.48 -10.14
CA LYS A 496 16.35 -15.32 -9.43
C LYS A 496 17.22 -14.99 -8.22
N TYR A 497 17.28 -13.72 -7.86
CA TYR A 497 18.07 -13.21 -6.74
C TYR A 497 17.22 -12.34 -5.81
N TYR A 498 17.78 -12.06 -4.64
CA TYR A 498 17.26 -11.09 -3.71
C TYR A 498 18.39 -10.18 -3.24
N ALA A 499 18.15 -8.87 -3.16
CA ALA A 499 19.14 -7.92 -2.67
C ALA A 499 18.44 -6.76 -1.96
N MET A 500 18.82 -6.48 -0.71
CA MET A 500 18.36 -5.32 0.07
C MET A 500 16.85 -5.06 -0.04
N SER A 501 16.04 -6.08 0.23
CA SER A 501 14.58 -6.03 0.16
C SER A 501 13.97 -5.90 -1.24
N TRP A 502 14.72 -6.25 -2.28
CA TRP A 502 14.23 -6.34 -3.65
C TRP A 502 14.32 -7.77 -4.18
N HIS A 503 13.25 -8.23 -4.82
CA HIS A 503 13.32 -9.40 -5.68
C HIS A 503 13.96 -9.01 -7.01
N ILE A 504 14.77 -9.88 -7.61
CA ILE A 504 15.46 -9.61 -8.86
C ILE A 504 15.25 -10.79 -9.80
N GLU A 505 14.60 -10.55 -10.94
CA GLU A 505 14.31 -11.58 -11.94
C GLU A 505 15.09 -11.37 -13.24
N PRO A 506 15.65 -12.43 -13.84
CA PRO A 506 16.31 -12.30 -15.13
C PRO A 506 15.28 -12.19 -16.26
N TYR A 507 15.61 -11.36 -17.24
CA TYR A 507 14.91 -11.18 -18.50
C TYR A 507 15.91 -11.24 -19.65
N ARG A 508 15.48 -11.69 -20.82
CA ARG A 508 16.26 -11.61 -22.05
C ARG A 508 15.50 -10.79 -23.08
N THR A 509 16.13 -9.72 -23.54
CA THR A 509 15.60 -8.84 -24.60
C THR A 509 15.46 -9.61 -25.92
N CYS A 510 14.67 -9.08 -26.85
CA CYS A 510 14.54 -9.62 -28.21
C CYS A 510 15.88 -9.63 -28.96
N GLU A 511 16.79 -8.71 -28.62
CA GLU A 511 18.18 -8.63 -29.12
C GLU A 511 19.13 -9.60 -28.40
N GLY A 512 18.64 -10.41 -27.46
CA GLY A 512 19.39 -11.45 -26.78
C GLY A 512 20.19 -10.99 -25.56
N ARG A 513 20.13 -9.70 -25.19
CA ARG A 513 20.79 -9.16 -23.99
C ARG A 513 20.10 -9.66 -22.74
N LYS A 514 20.89 -10.12 -21.76
CA LYS A 514 20.38 -10.52 -20.45
C LYS A 514 20.34 -9.31 -19.52
N LEU A 515 19.25 -9.15 -18.80
CA LEU A 515 19.04 -8.15 -17.77
C LEU A 515 18.49 -8.81 -16.51
N TYR A 516 18.73 -8.18 -15.37
CA TYR A 516 18.19 -8.52 -14.07
C TYR A 516 17.33 -7.35 -13.61
N LEU A 517 16.01 -7.56 -13.54
CA LEU A 517 15.02 -6.53 -13.26
C LEU A 517 14.58 -6.61 -11.80
N PRO A 518 14.83 -5.56 -10.99
CA PRO A 518 14.38 -5.51 -9.61
C PRO A 518 12.88 -5.23 -9.56
N ASN A 519 12.21 -5.85 -8.60
CA ASN A 519 10.79 -5.71 -8.39
C ASN A 519 10.41 -5.83 -6.90
N MET A 520 9.40 -5.05 -6.52
CA MET A 520 8.70 -5.15 -5.25
C MET A 520 7.58 -6.17 -5.43
N LYS A 521 7.47 -7.15 -4.52
CA LYS A 521 6.36 -8.12 -4.53
C LYS A 521 5.63 -8.12 -3.21
N GLY A 522 4.31 -8.23 -3.28
CA GLY A 522 3.43 -8.35 -2.14
C GLY A 522 2.48 -9.53 -2.30
N TYR A 523 2.12 -10.14 -1.16
CA TYR A 523 1.02 -11.11 -1.12
C TYR A 523 -0.24 -10.53 -1.79
N GLY A 524 -1.03 -11.38 -2.44
CA GLY A 524 -2.15 -10.94 -3.27
C GLY A 524 -1.80 -10.67 -4.74
N GLY A 525 -0.53 -10.83 -5.15
CA GLY A 525 -0.07 -10.58 -6.52
C GLY A 525 0.27 -9.12 -6.82
N ASN A 526 0.56 -8.34 -5.77
CA ASN A 526 1.02 -6.97 -5.87
C ASN A 526 2.44 -6.94 -6.45
N LEU A 527 2.65 -6.16 -7.51
CA LEU A 527 3.92 -6.12 -8.25
C LEU A 527 4.27 -4.69 -8.67
N VAL A 528 5.51 -4.28 -8.40
CA VAL A 528 6.11 -3.05 -8.94
C VAL A 528 7.47 -3.39 -9.55
N THR A 529 7.66 -3.19 -10.85
CA THR A 529 8.89 -3.54 -11.57
C THR A 529 9.60 -2.31 -12.07
N LEU A 530 10.89 -2.19 -11.78
CA LEU A 530 11.76 -1.18 -12.38
C LEU A 530 12.34 -1.71 -13.70
N MET A 531 12.29 -0.90 -14.73
CA MET A 531 12.77 -1.23 -16.06
C MET A 531 13.62 -0.08 -16.62
N PRO A 532 14.60 -0.37 -17.50
CA PRO A 532 15.42 0.65 -18.13
C PRO A 532 14.59 1.80 -18.72
N GLY A 533 15.15 3.02 -18.71
CA GLY A 533 14.50 4.20 -19.28
C GLY A 533 13.40 4.81 -18.39
N HIS A 534 13.48 4.63 -17.07
CA HIS A 534 12.51 5.14 -16.10
C HIS A 534 11.09 4.61 -16.31
N VAL A 535 10.97 3.39 -16.85
CA VAL A 535 9.69 2.73 -17.06
C VAL A 535 9.37 1.92 -15.80
N VAL A 536 8.19 2.13 -15.22
CA VAL A 536 7.75 1.41 -14.03
C VAL A 536 6.44 0.69 -14.31
N GLY A 537 6.42 -0.63 -14.17
CA GLY A 537 5.20 -1.44 -14.26
C GLY A 537 4.60 -1.65 -12.87
N LEU A 538 3.28 -1.49 -12.74
CA LEU A 538 2.55 -1.67 -11.48
C LEU A 538 1.35 -2.59 -11.69
N ARG A 539 1.08 -3.47 -10.73
CA ARG A 539 -0.14 -4.26 -10.66
C ARG A 539 -0.57 -4.44 -9.22
N MET A 540 -1.76 -3.96 -8.89
CA MET A 540 -2.43 -4.26 -7.63
C MET A 540 -3.44 -5.37 -7.88
N ALA A 541 -3.43 -6.38 -7.03
CA ALA A 541 -4.24 -7.58 -7.20
C ALA A 541 -4.66 -8.15 -5.85
N ASN A 542 -5.53 -9.14 -5.91
CA ASN A 542 -5.96 -9.92 -4.74
C ASN A 542 -5.86 -11.42 -4.99
N THR A 543 -4.99 -11.89 -5.89
CA THR A 543 -4.85 -13.32 -6.17
C THR A 543 -4.21 -14.04 -4.98
N LEU A 544 -4.78 -15.18 -4.56
CA LEU A 544 -4.15 -16.09 -3.59
C LEU A 544 -2.96 -16.81 -4.25
N THR A 545 -1.82 -16.13 -4.36
CA THR A 545 -0.58 -16.73 -4.84
C THR A 545 0.28 -17.15 -3.65
N PHE A 546 0.72 -18.42 -3.66
CA PHE A 546 1.46 -19.01 -2.54
C PHE A 546 2.93 -19.31 -2.86
N SER A 547 3.44 -18.94 -4.04
CA SER A 547 4.84 -19.23 -4.38
C SER A 547 5.47 -18.33 -5.44
N ASP A 548 6.77 -18.13 -5.29
CA ASP A 548 7.68 -17.49 -6.26
C ASP A 548 7.78 -18.19 -7.63
N TRP A 549 7.14 -19.36 -7.76
CA TRP A 549 7.08 -20.18 -8.96
C TRP A 549 5.86 -19.88 -9.82
N ASN A 550 4.93 -19.06 -9.33
CA ASN A 550 3.75 -18.69 -10.10
C ASN A 550 4.14 -17.69 -11.21
N ASP A 551 3.75 -17.99 -12.45
CA ASP A 551 3.95 -17.10 -13.61
C ASP A 551 3.24 -15.76 -13.42
N PHE A 552 2.13 -15.73 -12.66
CA PHE A 552 1.45 -14.49 -12.29
C PHE A 552 2.38 -13.54 -11.53
N GLU A 553 3.31 -14.04 -10.72
CA GLU A 553 4.26 -13.21 -9.98
C GLU A 553 5.47 -12.75 -10.83
N SER A 554 5.53 -13.07 -12.12
CA SER A 554 6.68 -12.74 -12.96
C SER A 554 6.67 -11.31 -13.45
N THR A 555 7.85 -10.70 -13.53
CA THR A 555 8.05 -9.37 -14.16
C THR A 555 8.10 -9.42 -15.69
N VAL A 556 8.23 -10.62 -16.27
CA VAL A 556 8.43 -10.81 -17.72
C VAL A 556 7.34 -10.15 -18.57
N PRO A 557 6.04 -10.25 -18.23
CA PRO A 557 5.01 -9.59 -19.03
C PRO A 557 5.13 -8.07 -19.03
N GLN A 558 5.49 -7.47 -17.88
CA GLN A 558 5.77 -6.03 -17.80
C GLN A 558 7.01 -5.64 -18.59
N ALA A 559 8.08 -6.44 -18.50
CA ALA A 559 9.33 -6.23 -19.24
C ALA A 559 9.14 -6.22 -20.76
N ARG A 560 8.29 -7.11 -21.29
CA ARG A 560 7.98 -7.17 -22.73
C ARG A 560 7.33 -5.87 -23.22
N VAL A 561 6.42 -5.30 -22.43
CA VAL A 561 5.78 -4.01 -22.76
C VAL A 561 6.80 -2.87 -22.67
N GLY A 562 7.60 -2.83 -21.59
CA GLY A 562 8.64 -1.81 -21.42
C GLY A 562 9.65 -1.79 -22.57
N GLU A 563 10.07 -2.97 -23.05
CA GLU A 563 10.99 -3.11 -24.18
C GLU A 563 10.42 -2.55 -25.51
N GLN A 564 9.09 -2.52 -25.68
CA GLN A 564 8.47 -1.88 -26.85
C GLN A 564 8.47 -0.35 -26.75
N LEU A 565 8.56 0.21 -25.54
CA LEU A 565 8.52 1.65 -25.31
C LEU A 565 9.90 2.28 -25.35
N VAL A 566 10.89 1.61 -24.76
CA VAL A 566 12.26 2.11 -24.67
C VAL A 566 13.26 1.00 -24.96
N SER A 567 14.38 1.35 -25.59
CA SER A 567 15.44 0.37 -25.83
C SER A 567 16.07 -0.04 -24.50
N PHE A 568 15.96 -1.33 -24.18
CA PHE A 568 16.67 -1.94 -23.05
C PHE A 568 18.17 -2.14 -23.33
N CYS A 569 18.65 -1.68 -24.50
CA CYS A 569 20.00 -1.90 -24.97
C CYS A 569 20.91 -0.68 -24.82
N GLU A 570 20.39 0.53 -24.60
CA GLU A 570 21.21 1.67 -24.18
C GLU A 570 21.35 1.65 -22.65
N GLY A 571 22.59 1.54 -22.16
CA GLY A 571 22.88 1.67 -20.73
C GLY A 571 22.54 3.07 -20.25
N SER A 572 22.04 3.18 -19.01
CA SER A 572 21.72 4.40 -18.28
C SER A 572 22.95 5.29 -17.96
N ASP A 573 23.97 5.28 -18.83
CA ASP A 573 25.24 5.99 -18.69
C ASP A 573 25.32 7.26 -19.55
N LYS A 574 24.25 7.65 -20.25
CA LYS A 574 24.21 8.97 -20.91
C LYS A 574 23.76 10.04 -19.90
N ASN A 575 24.75 10.57 -19.17
CA ASN A 575 24.82 11.91 -18.57
C ASN A 575 23.49 12.54 -18.10
N ASP A 576 23.08 12.25 -16.86
CA ASP A 576 22.33 13.20 -16.03
C ASP A 576 23.33 14.16 -15.36
N ASN A 577 23.85 15.09 -16.16
CA ASN A 577 24.44 16.34 -15.70
C ASN A 577 23.68 17.45 -16.44
N ASP A 578 22.45 17.73 -16.01
CA ASP A 578 21.78 19.02 -16.15
C ASP A 578 20.72 19.16 -15.05
#